data_AF-A0A8S3Q432-F1
#
_entry.id   AF-A0A8S3Q432-F1
#
_cell.length_a   1.000
_cell.length_b   1.000
_cell.length_c   1.000
_cell.angle_alpha   90.00
_cell.angle_beta   90.00
_cell.angle_gamma   90.00
#
_symmetry.space_group_name_H-M   'P 1'
#
loop_
_entity.id
_entity.type
_entity.pdbx_description
1 polymer ?
#
loop_
_entity_poly.entity_id
_entity_poly.type
_entity_poly.pdbx_seq_one_letter_code
_entity_poly.pdbx_strand_id
1 'polypeptide(L)'
;MTNGLHQAGAEIYSNIPINLYGFLFIRHFSEGFLVLPARYASTCYIIPSFTVSTSNTICQSLFALSSVFSNTVIEINLKMKEGSISYDNIQYANNQTLSLVLNKYTTFQIWHSSDLTGTKIIASKPIVVVSGNRCNYINNKASCQPFIEMVLPTNQLDNVYVIPYLNYRYENTIRLLAVNDTHIALKNGNNRTRHVLKSRDFMDYFHTTISYVSSESDLMVHIYTRA
;
A
#
# COMPACT_ATOMS: atom_id res chain seq x y z
N MET A 1 1.52 -18.59 7.66
CA MET A 1 2.14 -17.32 8.07
C MET A 1 1.35 -16.81 9.27
N THR A 2 2.00 -16.24 10.27
CA THR A 2 1.33 -15.70 11.46
C THR A 2 1.51 -14.20 11.45
N ASN A 3 0.45 -13.44 11.72
CA ASN A 3 0.58 -12.00 11.97
C ASN A 3 1.39 -11.81 13.24
N GLY A 4 2.29 -10.84 13.27
CA GLY A 4 3.11 -10.64 14.45
C GLY A 4 4.42 -9.91 14.26
N LEU A 5 5.22 -10.00 15.31
CA LEU A 5 6.53 -9.36 15.44
C LEU A 5 7.63 -10.24 14.85
N HIS A 6 8.54 -9.60 14.14
CA HIS A 6 9.72 -10.20 13.55
C HIS A 6 10.92 -9.28 13.78
N GLN A 7 12.04 -9.85 14.22
CA GLN A 7 13.32 -9.12 14.29
C GLN A 7 13.98 -9.17 12.91
N ALA A 8 13.55 -8.31 12.00
CA ALA A 8 13.88 -8.41 10.57
C ALA A 8 14.26 -7.08 9.90
N GLY A 9 14.39 -5.98 10.65
CA GLY A 9 14.86 -4.71 10.10
C GLY A 9 16.37 -4.70 9.89
N ALA A 10 16.81 -4.14 8.75
CA ALA A 10 18.22 -3.88 8.47
C ALA A 10 18.44 -2.37 8.26
N GLU A 11 19.48 -1.83 8.88
CA GLU A 11 19.96 -0.48 8.59
C GLU A 11 21.12 -0.56 7.61
N ILE A 12 21.03 0.21 6.53
CA ILE A 12 22.09 0.34 5.54
C ILE A 12 22.60 1.77 5.58
N TYR A 13 23.90 1.91 5.87
CA TYR A 13 24.60 3.18 5.91
C TYR A 13 25.55 3.29 4.72
N SER A 14 25.62 4.48 4.13
CA SER A 14 26.59 4.84 3.11
C SER A 14 27.03 6.28 3.33
N ASN A 15 28.32 6.55 3.16
CA ASN A 15 28.88 7.90 3.21
C ASN A 15 28.65 8.70 1.92
N ILE A 16 28.12 8.06 0.88
CA ILE A 16 27.69 8.67 -0.38
C ILE A 16 26.22 8.32 -0.68
N PRO A 17 25.48 9.15 -1.45
CA PRO A 17 24.12 8.82 -1.86
C PRO A 17 24.09 7.52 -2.67
N ILE A 18 23.24 6.58 -2.26
CA ILE A 18 22.97 5.33 -2.97
C ILE A 18 21.47 5.16 -3.17
N ASN A 19 21.10 4.44 -4.23
CA ASN A 19 19.74 3.91 -4.41
C ASN A 19 19.74 2.44 -3.98
N LEU A 20 18.72 2.07 -3.22
CA LEU A 20 18.54 0.70 -2.76
C LEU A 20 17.24 0.14 -3.34
N TYR A 21 17.32 -1.06 -3.90
CA TYR A 21 16.19 -1.76 -4.48
C TYR A 21 15.99 -3.08 -3.75
N GLY A 22 14.75 -3.37 -3.35
CA GLY A 22 14.35 -4.68 -2.87
C GLY A 22 13.81 -5.50 -4.03
N PHE A 23 14.22 -6.76 -4.12
CA PHE A 23 13.72 -7.70 -5.13
C PHE A 23 13.09 -8.91 -4.45
N LEU A 24 11.87 -9.23 -4.88
CA LEU A 24 11.15 -10.43 -4.51
C LEU A 24 11.22 -11.42 -5.68
N PHE A 25 11.82 -12.58 -5.43
CA PHE A 25 11.87 -13.67 -6.40
C PHE A 25 10.94 -14.79 -5.97
N ILE A 26 9.89 -15.03 -6.76
CA ILE A 26 8.99 -16.16 -6.62
C ILE A 26 9.12 -17.00 -7.89
N ARG A 27 8.87 -18.31 -7.80
CA ARG A 27 8.89 -19.18 -8.98
C ARG A 27 7.95 -18.59 -10.05
N HIS A 28 8.51 -18.22 -11.21
CA HIS A 28 7.85 -17.60 -12.37
C HIS A 28 7.51 -16.10 -12.28
N PHE A 29 7.81 -15.40 -11.19
CA PHE A 29 7.53 -13.96 -11.04
C PHE A 29 8.65 -13.25 -10.27
N SER A 30 9.03 -12.07 -10.72
CA SER A 30 9.95 -11.18 -10.02
C SER A 30 9.31 -9.83 -9.84
N GLU A 31 9.35 -9.29 -8.63
CA GLU A 31 8.87 -7.94 -8.33
C GLU A 31 10.00 -7.14 -7.68
N GLY A 32 10.05 -5.85 -7.95
CA GLY A 32 11.07 -4.96 -7.42
C GLY A 32 10.45 -3.67 -6.92
N PHE A 33 10.99 -3.12 -5.83
CA PHE A 33 10.57 -1.83 -5.30
C PHE A 33 11.77 -0.99 -4.88
N LEU A 34 11.60 0.33 -4.97
CA LEU A 34 12.57 1.28 -4.45
C LEU A 34 12.46 1.32 -2.92
N VAL A 35 13.57 1.10 -2.23
CA VAL A 35 13.67 1.32 -0.78
C VAL A 35 13.97 2.78 -0.55
N LEU A 36 13.05 3.48 0.10
CA LEU A 36 13.21 4.90 0.43
C LEU A 36 14.20 5.07 1.59
N PRO A 37 15.10 6.06 1.52
CA PRO A 37 15.96 6.41 2.65
C PRO A 37 15.17 6.72 3.92
N ALA A 38 15.71 6.37 5.09
CA ALA A 38 15.04 6.57 6.38
C ALA A 38 14.66 8.04 6.69
N ARG A 39 15.28 9.03 6.03
CA ARG A 39 14.86 10.45 6.12
C ARG A 39 13.46 10.72 5.56
N TYR A 40 12.92 9.81 4.74
CA TYR A 40 11.54 9.87 4.24
C TYR A 40 10.56 9.11 5.15
N ALA A 41 11.03 8.45 6.21
CA ALA A 41 10.17 7.87 7.22
C ALA A 41 9.34 8.95 7.92
N SER A 42 8.10 8.62 8.26
CA SER A 42 7.15 9.57 8.87
C SER A 42 6.28 8.87 9.91
N THR A 43 5.30 9.58 10.42
CA THR A 43 4.43 9.12 11.52
C THR A 43 3.01 8.78 11.07
N CYS A 44 2.63 9.06 9.81
CA CYS A 44 1.28 8.80 9.31
C CYS A 44 1.33 8.17 7.91
N TYR A 45 0.66 7.02 7.78
CA TYR A 45 0.55 6.26 6.55
C TYR A 45 -0.89 5.81 6.34
N ILE A 46 -1.29 5.70 5.08
CA ILE A 46 -2.50 4.98 4.68
C ILE A 46 -2.02 3.86 3.75
N ILE A 47 -2.42 2.63 4.04
CA ILE A 47 -1.99 1.45 3.28
C ILE A 47 -2.67 1.44 1.91
N PRO A 48 -1.92 1.50 0.80
CA PRO A 48 -2.38 0.99 -0.47
C PRO A 48 -2.20 -0.53 -0.46
N SER A 49 -3.23 -1.24 -0.89
CA SER A 49 -3.12 -2.66 -1.21
C SER A 49 -3.88 -2.92 -2.49
N PHE A 50 -3.93 -4.18 -2.91
CA PHE A 50 -4.71 -4.62 -4.04
C PHE A 50 -4.98 -6.12 -3.93
N THR A 51 -6.22 -6.49 -3.65
CA THR A 51 -6.62 -7.90 -3.62
C THR A 51 -7.87 -8.12 -4.47
N VAL A 52 -7.73 -8.90 -5.55
CA VAL A 52 -8.85 -9.33 -6.39
C VAL A 52 -8.85 -10.85 -6.51
N SER A 53 -9.64 -11.49 -5.65
CA SER A 53 -10.30 -12.80 -5.82
C SER A 53 -10.85 -13.24 -4.45
N THR A 54 -12.17 -13.26 -4.27
CA THR A 54 -12.81 -13.64 -3.01
C THR A 54 -12.94 -15.15 -2.82
N SER A 55 -12.66 -15.96 -3.85
CA SER A 55 -12.79 -17.42 -3.82
C SER A 55 -11.47 -18.15 -3.60
N ASN A 56 -10.33 -17.45 -3.67
CA ASN A 56 -9.00 -18.07 -3.56
C ASN A 56 -8.27 -17.59 -2.31
N THR A 57 -8.04 -18.49 -1.36
CA THR A 57 -7.36 -18.24 -0.08
C THR A 57 -5.87 -17.84 -0.23
N ILE A 58 -5.31 -17.98 -1.44
CA ILE A 58 -3.95 -17.57 -1.77
C ILE A 58 -3.86 -16.04 -1.98
N CYS A 59 -4.97 -15.39 -2.35
CA CYS A 59 -5.02 -13.93 -2.53
C CYS A 59 -5.08 -13.26 -1.15
N GLN A 60 -3.99 -12.62 -0.77
CA GLN A 60 -3.82 -12.04 0.57
C GLN A 60 -3.19 -10.66 0.43
N SER A 61 -3.86 -9.65 0.96
CA SER A 61 -3.31 -8.32 1.21
C SER A 61 -2.29 -8.42 2.34
N LEU A 62 -1.19 -7.68 2.25
CA LEU A 62 -0.21 -7.57 3.33
C LEU A 62 0.29 -6.15 3.51
N PHE A 63 0.70 -5.84 4.73
CA PHE A 63 1.62 -4.76 4.99
C PHE A 63 2.56 -5.14 6.13
N ALA A 64 3.76 -4.57 6.10
CA ALA A 64 4.74 -4.67 7.16
C ALA A 64 5.24 -3.27 7.48
N LEU A 65 5.45 -3.00 8.77
CA LEU A 65 5.98 -1.73 9.23
C LEU A 65 7.19 -1.98 10.13
N SER A 66 8.20 -1.13 10.05
CA SER A 66 9.41 -1.23 10.85
C SER A 66 9.73 0.09 11.52
N SER A 67 10.13 0.02 12.79
CA SER A 67 10.44 1.21 13.57
C SER A 67 11.90 1.64 13.39
N VAL A 68 12.11 2.95 13.15
CA VAL A 68 13.45 3.56 13.07
C VAL A 68 14.02 3.89 14.46
N PHE A 69 13.14 3.93 15.48
CA PHE A 69 13.48 4.27 16.86
C PHE A 69 12.97 3.20 17.83
N SER A 70 13.51 3.16 19.06
CA SER A 70 12.93 2.33 20.13
C SER A 70 11.77 3.03 20.83
N ASN A 71 10.92 2.24 21.50
CA ASN A 71 9.74 2.72 22.22
C ASN A 71 8.83 3.58 21.32
N THR A 72 8.56 3.08 20.11
CA THR A 72 7.65 3.72 19.16
C THR A 72 6.26 3.13 19.35
N VAL A 73 5.31 3.97 19.78
CA VAL A 73 3.91 3.59 19.95
C VAL A 73 3.22 3.70 18.60
N ILE A 74 2.48 2.66 18.22
CA ILE A 74 1.84 2.56 16.91
C ILE A 74 0.37 2.22 17.11
N GLU A 75 -0.48 2.95 16.41
CA GLU A 75 -1.92 2.73 16.31
C GLU A 75 -2.28 2.40 14.85
N ILE A 76 -2.90 1.25 14.65
CA ILE A 76 -3.29 0.75 13.35
C ILE A 76 -4.81 0.67 13.31
N ASN A 77 -5.45 1.65 12.67
CA ASN A 77 -6.88 1.62 12.44
C ASN A 77 -7.19 0.83 11.16
N LEU A 78 -7.70 -0.38 11.34
CA LEU A 78 -7.88 -1.34 10.27
C LEU A 78 -9.01 -0.92 9.32
N LYS A 79 -8.79 -1.15 8.03
CA LYS A 79 -9.84 -1.07 7.01
C LYS A 79 -9.86 -2.38 6.24
N MET A 80 -11.00 -3.07 6.28
CA MET A 80 -11.22 -4.32 5.56
C MET A 80 -12.71 -4.53 5.33
N LYS A 81 -13.07 -5.28 4.30
CA LYS A 81 -14.49 -5.51 3.97
C LYS A 81 -15.15 -6.51 4.92
N GLU A 82 -14.47 -7.61 5.19
CA GLU A 82 -14.99 -8.78 5.91
C GLU A 82 -13.86 -9.39 6.75
N GLY A 83 -14.20 -10.15 7.79
CA GLY A 83 -13.25 -10.86 8.64
C GLY A 83 -12.69 -10.04 9.81
N SER A 84 -11.65 -10.60 10.44
CA SER A 84 -10.91 -9.98 11.54
C SER A 84 -9.43 -10.38 11.48
N ILE A 85 -8.58 -9.51 12.00
CA ILE A 85 -7.16 -9.79 12.20
C ILE A 85 -6.94 -10.24 13.65
N SER A 86 -6.30 -11.39 13.83
CA SER A 86 -5.86 -11.84 15.13
C SER A 86 -4.44 -11.35 15.45
N TYR A 87 -4.27 -10.77 16.64
CA TYR A 87 -2.96 -10.45 17.20
C TYR A 87 -3.05 -10.51 18.73
N ASP A 88 -2.05 -11.14 19.37
CA ASP A 88 -1.98 -11.33 20.82
C ASP A 88 -3.28 -11.90 21.44
N ASN A 89 -3.86 -12.91 20.77
CA ASN A 89 -5.14 -13.54 21.13
C ASN A 89 -6.38 -12.61 21.12
N ILE A 90 -6.24 -11.39 20.60
CA ILE A 90 -7.35 -10.44 20.39
C ILE A 90 -7.72 -10.43 18.90
N GLN A 91 -9.01 -10.35 18.62
CA GLN A 91 -9.54 -10.19 17.26
C GLN A 91 -9.90 -8.74 17.01
N TYR A 92 -9.42 -8.18 15.90
CA TYR A 92 -9.68 -6.83 15.46
C TYR A 92 -10.45 -6.84 14.14
N ALA A 93 -11.70 -6.38 14.16
CA ALA A 93 -12.57 -6.21 13.01
C ALA A 93 -12.31 -4.88 12.28
N ASN A 94 -13.06 -4.65 11.19
CA ASN A 94 -13.03 -3.39 10.45
C ASN A 94 -13.25 -2.16 11.37
N ASN A 95 -12.50 -1.09 11.11
CA ASN A 95 -12.47 0.16 11.88
C ASN A 95 -12.01 0.05 13.35
N GLN A 96 -11.63 -1.13 13.84
CA GLN A 96 -10.99 -1.25 15.15
C GLN A 96 -9.51 -0.88 15.08
N THR A 97 -8.98 -0.40 16.21
CA THR A 97 -7.58 0.01 16.33
C THR A 97 -6.78 -1.05 17.09
N LEU A 98 -5.72 -1.54 16.45
CA LEU A 98 -4.69 -2.36 17.08
C LEU A 98 -3.55 -1.46 17.52
N SER A 99 -3.16 -1.53 18.79
CA SER A 99 -2.04 -0.75 19.34
C SER A 99 -0.89 -1.66 19.74
N LEU A 100 0.33 -1.24 19.44
CA LEU A 100 1.54 -1.97 19.80
C LEU A 100 2.72 -1.02 20.00
N VAL A 101 3.79 -1.53 20.61
CA VAL A 101 5.05 -0.79 20.79
C VAL A 101 6.16 -1.54 20.06
N LEU A 102 6.89 -0.83 19.20
CA LEU A 102 8.05 -1.38 18.51
C LEU A 102 9.36 -0.81 19.05
N ASN A 103 10.35 -1.69 19.14
CA ASN A 103 11.74 -1.33 19.31
C ASN A 103 12.41 -1.11 17.95
N LYS A 104 13.58 -0.45 17.98
CA LYS A 104 14.36 -0.15 16.78
C LYS A 104 14.58 -1.42 15.94
N TYR A 105 14.31 -1.33 14.64
CA TYR A 105 14.46 -2.42 13.66
C TYR A 105 13.62 -3.68 13.92
N THR A 106 12.61 -3.56 14.78
CA THR A 106 11.57 -4.57 14.87
C THR A 106 10.54 -4.31 13.78
N THR A 107 10.10 -5.37 13.13
CA THR A 107 9.06 -5.34 12.10
C THR A 107 7.79 -5.96 12.66
N PHE A 108 6.65 -5.31 12.40
CA PHE A 108 5.34 -5.90 12.60
C PHE A 108 4.68 -6.13 11.24
N GLN A 109 4.14 -7.34 11.03
CA GLN A 109 3.53 -7.72 9.77
C GLN A 109 2.09 -8.19 9.96
N ILE A 110 1.21 -7.73 9.08
CA ILE A 110 -0.17 -8.18 8.93
C ILE A 110 -0.37 -8.72 7.51
N TRP A 111 -1.06 -9.85 7.40
CA TRP A 111 -1.68 -10.33 6.18
C TRP A 111 -3.16 -10.66 6.44
N HIS A 112 -3.98 -10.50 5.40
CA HIS A 112 -5.41 -10.77 5.47
C HIS A 112 -5.98 -11.10 4.09
N SER A 113 -7.05 -11.91 4.02
CA SER A 113 -7.70 -12.30 2.75
C SER A 113 -8.55 -11.18 2.14
N SER A 114 -8.98 -10.22 2.95
CA SER A 114 -9.63 -8.99 2.49
C SER A 114 -8.58 -7.92 2.11
N ASP A 115 -8.96 -7.03 1.19
CA ASP A 115 -8.17 -5.87 0.82
C ASP A 115 -8.00 -4.93 2.03
N LEU A 116 -6.75 -4.64 2.42
CA LEU A 116 -6.42 -3.78 3.56
C LEU A 116 -6.28 -2.29 3.17
N THR A 117 -6.61 -1.94 1.92
CA THR A 117 -6.53 -0.56 1.43
C THR A 117 -7.30 0.40 2.33
N GLY A 118 -6.65 1.51 2.68
CA GLY A 118 -7.22 2.52 3.57
C GLY A 118 -7.05 2.22 5.06
N THR A 119 -6.35 1.14 5.44
CA THR A 119 -5.84 0.97 6.82
C THR A 119 -4.94 2.16 7.15
N LYS A 120 -5.19 2.83 8.29
CA LYS A 120 -4.43 4.01 8.71
C LYS A 120 -3.46 3.62 9.81
N ILE A 121 -2.20 4.02 9.68
CA ILE A 121 -1.17 3.84 10.69
C ILE A 121 -0.75 5.20 11.21
N ILE A 122 -0.79 5.38 12.53
CA ILE A 122 -0.25 6.53 13.23
C ILE A 122 0.83 6.02 14.19
N ALA A 123 1.98 6.68 14.21
CA ALA A 123 3.09 6.34 15.08
C ALA A 123 3.58 7.56 15.87
N SER A 124 4.06 7.34 17.09
CA SER A 124 4.65 8.42 17.92
C SER A 124 6.04 8.85 17.45
N LYS A 125 6.71 8.03 16.61
CA LYS A 125 8.03 8.30 16.02
C LYS A 125 8.06 7.77 14.58
N PRO A 126 8.98 8.27 13.73
CA PRO A 126 9.07 7.82 12.34
C PRO A 126 9.21 6.30 12.18
N ILE A 127 8.42 5.76 11.27
CA ILE A 127 8.43 4.36 10.84
C ILE A 127 8.55 4.29 9.31
N VAL A 128 8.89 3.12 8.79
CA VAL A 128 8.79 2.81 7.36
C VAL A 128 7.74 1.72 7.15
N VAL A 129 7.04 1.76 6.02
CA VAL A 129 5.94 0.85 5.72
C VAL A 129 6.14 0.27 4.33
N VAL A 130 5.93 -1.03 4.20
CA VAL A 130 5.85 -1.76 2.95
C VAL A 130 4.46 -2.36 2.86
N SER A 131 3.83 -2.27 1.70
CA SER A 131 2.55 -2.92 1.42
C SER A 131 2.65 -3.79 0.18
N GLY A 132 1.67 -4.67 0.01
CA GLY A 132 1.62 -5.54 -1.14
C GLY A 132 0.59 -6.62 -1.01
N ASN A 133 0.80 -7.70 -1.76
CA ASN A 133 -0.02 -8.89 -1.71
C ASN A 133 0.81 -10.14 -2.01
N ARG A 134 0.33 -11.29 -1.54
CA ARG A 134 0.91 -12.59 -1.89
C ARG A 134 0.60 -12.99 -3.32
N CYS A 135 -0.65 -12.75 -3.72
CA CYS A 135 -1.19 -13.16 -5.00
C CYS A 135 -2.39 -12.31 -5.34
N ASN A 136 -2.57 -12.02 -6.62
CA ASN A 136 -3.69 -11.24 -7.12
C ASN A 136 -3.96 -11.64 -8.58
N TYR A 137 -5.25 -11.67 -8.93
CA TYR A 137 -5.71 -11.98 -10.28
C TYR A 137 -6.39 -10.75 -10.87
N ILE A 138 -5.57 -9.83 -11.41
CA ILE A 138 -6.08 -8.63 -12.08
C ILE A 138 -6.98 -9.07 -13.25
N ASN A 139 -8.22 -8.57 -13.25
CA ASN A 139 -9.23 -8.81 -14.29
C ASN A 139 -9.56 -10.31 -14.52
N ASN A 140 -9.59 -11.13 -13.45
CA ASN A 140 -9.97 -12.55 -13.49
C ASN A 140 -9.14 -13.41 -14.47
N LYS A 141 -7.85 -13.07 -14.68
CA LYS A 141 -6.94 -13.83 -15.55
C LYS A 141 -6.17 -14.90 -14.76
N ALA A 142 -5.60 -15.89 -15.46
CA ALA A 142 -5.17 -17.17 -14.86
C ALA A 142 -3.86 -17.15 -14.05
N SER A 143 -3.07 -16.08 -14.10
CA SER A 143 -1.73 -16.02 -13.49
C SER A 143 -1.71 -15.12 -12.26
N CYS A 144 -1.17 -15.67 -11.18
CA CYS A 144 -0.99 -14.99 -9.90
C CYS A 144 0.11 -13.92 -10.02
N GLN A 145 -0.19 -12.67 -9.69
CA GLN A 145 0.78 -11.57 -9.69
C GLN A 145 1.04 -11.08 -8.26
N PRO A 146 2.27 -11.21 -7.73
CA PRO A 146 2.66 -10.54 -6.50
C PRO A 146 2.93 -9.06 -6.79
N PHE A 147 2.66 -8.20 -5.82
CA PHE A 147 3.03 -6.80 -5.85
C PHE A 147 3.54 -6.41 -4.46
N ILE A 148 4.58 -5.60 -4.42
CA ILE A 148 5.18 -5.09 -3.19
C ILE A 148 5.78 -3.71 -3.43
N GLU A 149 5.62 -2.81 -2.48
CA GLU A 149 6.16 -1.46 -2.58
C GLU A 149 6.46 -0.87 -1.20
N MET A 150 7.38 0.09 -1.15
CA MET A 150 7.52 0.94 0.02
C MET A 150 6.52 2.09 -0.07
N VAL A 151 5.65 2.21 0.93
CA VAL A 151 4.55 3.17 0.97
C VAL A 151 5.08 4.56 1.27
N LEU A 152 4.66 5.56 0.48
CA LEU A 152 4.93 6.96 0.80
C LEU A 152 4.04 7.42 1.98
N PRO A 153 4.61 8.16 2.95
CA PRO A 153 3.80 8.73 4.03
C PRO A 153 2.86 9.80 3.51
N THR A 154 1.78 10.06 4.26
CA THR A 154 0.72 10.97 3.80
C THR A 154 1.21 12.40 3.57
N ASN A 155 2.28 12.84 4.26
CA ASN A 155 2.87 14.17 4.08
C ASN A 155 3.84 14.29 2.89
N GLN A 156 3.99 13.23 2.09
CA GLN A 156 4.78 13.22 0.84
C GLN A 156 3.90 12.96 -0.39
N LEU A 157 2.59 12.94 -0.21
CA LEU A 157 1.62 12.88 -1.29
C LEU A 157 1.30 14.29 -1.78
N ASP A 158 0.71 14.35 -2.95
CA ASP A 158 0.28 15.59 -3.60
C ASP A 158 -1.13 15.37 -4.18
N ASN A 159 -1.68 16.37 -4.84
CA ASN A 159 -3.03 16.34 -5.37
C ASN A 159 -3.09 16.38 -6.91
N VAL A 160 -1.96 16.39 -7.61
CA VAL A 160 -1.89 16.39 -9.08
C VAL A 160 -0.92 15.33 -9.60
N TYR A 161 -1.42 14.45 -10.45
CA TYR A 161 -0.64 13.35 -11.02
C TYR A 161 -0.84 13.24 -12.53
N VAL A 162 0.28 13.02 -13.24
CA VAL A 162 0.30 12.61 -14.65
C VAL A 162 0.62 11.13 -14.71
N ILE A 163 -0.32 10.34 -15.21
CA ILE A 163 -0.19 8.90 -15.34
C ILE A 163 0.21 8.60 -16.79
N PRO A 164 1.44 8.13 -17.04
CA PRO A 164 1.91 7.87 -18.39
C PRO A 164 1.09 6.74 -19.04
N TYR A 165 1.01 6.78 -20.36
CA TYR A 165 0.52 5.63 -21.13
C TYR A 165 1.59 4.55 -21.13
N LEU A 166 1.23 3.36 -20.68
CA LEU A 166 2.08 2.19 -20.72
C LEU A 166 1.62 1.30 -21.88
N ASN A 167 2.38 1.27 -22.97
CA ASN A 167 2.11 0.46 -24.17
C ASN A 167 2.45 -1.02 -23.93
N TYR A 168 1.79 -1.63 -22.96
CA TYR A 168 1.74 -3.08 -22.83
C TYR A 168 0.39 -3.55 -23.36
N ARG A 169 0.34 -4.74 -23.97
CA ARG A 169 -0.89 -5.32 -24.58
C ARG A 169 -1.99 -5.65 -23.57
N TYR A 170 -1.99 -5.00 -22.41
CA TYR A 170 -2.74 -5.37 -21.23
C TYR A 170 -3.39 -4.14 -20.59
N GLU A 171 -4.60 -4.36 -20.10
CA GLU A 171 -5.36 -3.38 -19.31
C GLU A 171 -4.61 -3.10 -18.00
N ASN A 172 -4.25 -1.83 -17.76
CA ASN A 172 -3.69 -1.41 -16.48
C ASN A 172 -4.83 -0.93 -15.58
N THR A 173 -4.82 -1.37 -14.33
CA THR A 173 -5.76 -0.88 -13.31
C THR A 173 -5.08 0.22 -12.52
N ILE A 174 -5.69 1.40 -12.50
CA ILE A 174 -5.26 2.52 -11.67
C ILE A 174 -6.12 2.54 -10.42
N ARG A 175 -5.48 2.62 -9.26
CA ARG A 175 -6.14 2.87 -7.98
C ARG A 175 -5.87 4.29 -7.52
N LEU A 176 -6.95 4.98 -7.15
CA LEU A 176 -6.90 6.29 -6.50
C LEU A 176 -7.36 6.12 -5.05
N LEU A 177 -6.50 6.44 -4.09
CA LEU A 177 -6.77 6.32 -2.66
C LEU A 177 -6.74 7.71 -2.00
N ALA A 178 -7.86 8.11 -1.42
CA ALA A 178 -8.02 9.42 -0.81
C ALA A 178 -7.47 9.46 0.63
N VAL A 179 -6.65 10.47 0.93
CA VAL A 179 -6.19 10.72 2.31
C VAL A 179 -7.29 11.37 3.14
N ASN A 180 -7.95 12.36 2.57
CA ASN A 180 -9.08 13.10 3.14
C ASN A 180 -10.28 13.04 2.20
N ASP A 181 -11.46 13.45 2.68
CA ASP A 181 -12.61 13.68 1.80
C ASP A 181 -12.21 14.61 0.64
N THR A 182 -12.53 14.22 -0.59
CA THR A 182 -12.02 14.91 -1.77
C THR A 182 -12.87 14.72 -3.01
N HIS A 183 -12.88 15.74 -3.87
CA HIS A 183 -13.38 15.65 -5.23
C HIS A 183 -12.22 15.36 -6.17
N ILE A 184 -12.36 14.33 -6.99
CA ILE A 184 -11.37 13.92 -7.99
C ILE A 184 -11.87 14.35 -9.36
N ALA A 185 -11.02 15.04 -10.11
CA ALA A 185 -11.19 15.26 -11.54
C ALA A 185 -10.22 14.35 -12.31
N LEU A 186 -10.77 13.48 -13.14
CA LEU A 186 -10.05 12.56 -14.00
C LEU A 186 -10.18 12.99 -15.45
N LYS A 187 -9.05 13.13 -16.15
CA LYS A 187 -9.02 13.31 -17.60
C LYS A 187 -8.24 12.17 -18.24
N ASN A 188 -8.91 11.32 -19.00
CA ASN A 188 -8.31 10.22 -19.77
C ASN A 188 -8.57 10.48 -21.26
N GLY A 189 -7.53 10.89 -21.99
CA GLY A 189 -7.67 11.43 -23.34
C GLY A 189 -8.64 12.62 -23.39
N ASN A 190 -9.72 12.48 -24.15
CA ASN A 190 -10.79 13.49 -24.26
C ASN A 190 -11.90 13.32 -23.23
N ASN A 191 -11.95 12.18 -22.53
CA ASN A 191 -12.99 11.91 -21.54
C ASN A 191 -12.63 12.60 -20.22
N ARG A 192 -13.62 13.27 -19.61
CA ARG A 192 -13.50 13.93 -18.31
C ARG A 192 -14.58 13.39 -17.38
N THR A 193 -14.18 12.87 -16.23
CA THR A 193 -15.10 12.41 -15.18
C THR A 193 -14.77 13.05 -13.84
N ARG A 194 -15.76 13.08 -12.95
CA ARG A 194 -15.62 13.57 -11.59
C ARG A 194 -16.14 12.53 -10.61
N HIS A 195 -15.44 12.38 -9.50
CA HIS A 195 -15.77 11.42 -8.45
C HIS A 195 -15.62 12.06 -7.08
N VAL A 196 -16.34 11.53 -6.10
CA VAL A 196 -16.20 11.91 -4.69
C VAL A 196 -15.67 10.70 -3.94
N LEU A 197 -14.56 10.85 -3.24
CA LEU A 197 -14.04 9.83 -2.33
C LEU A 197 -14.05 10.38 -0.90
N LYS A 198 -14.43 9.52 0.05
CA LYS A 198 -14.27 9.79 1.48
C LYS A 198 -12.85 9.46 1.93
N SER A 199 -12.44 10.02 3.06
CA SER A 199 -11.14 9.71 3.67
C SER A 199 -10.95 8.20 3.77
N ARG A 200 -9.79 7.73 3.30
CA ARG A 200 -9.36 6.32 3.24
C ARG A 200 -10.15 5.47 2.26
N ASP A 201 -11.13 5.99 1.52
CA ASP A 201 -11.78 5.26 0.43
C ASP A 201 -10.89 5.29 -0.82
N PHE A 202 -11.13 4.32 -1.69
CA PHE A 202 -10.42 4.20 -2.96
C PHE A 202 -11.39 3.90 -4.09
N MET A 203 -10.93 4.13 -5.31
CA MET A 203 -11.59 3.61 -6.51
C MET A 203 -10.56 3.10 -7.51
N ASP A 204 -11.01 2.14 -8.29
CA ASP A 204 -10.24 1.56 -9.39
C ASP A 204 -10.87 1.96 -10.73
N TYR A 205 -10.03 2.23 -11.72
CA TYR A 205 -10.47 2.43 -13.09
C TYR A 205 -9.44 1.93 -14.09
N PHE A 206 -9.90 1.63 -15.31
CA PHE A 206 -9.05 1.17 -16.39
C PHE A 206 -8.37 2.32 -17.13
N HIS A 207 -7.09 2.15 -17.41
CA HIS A 207 -6.24 3.13 -18.07
C HIS A 207 -5.66 2.60 -19.36
N THR A 208 -5.99 3.27 -20.46
CA THR A 208 -5.58 2.91 -21.83
C THR A 208 -4.93 4.07 -22.59
N THR A 209 -4.91 5.28 -22.04
CA THR A 209 -4.26 6.47 -22.61
C THR A 209 -3.69 7.31 -21.48
N ILE A 210 -2.88 8.34 -21.75
CA ILE A 210 -2.38 9.24 -20.69
C ILE A 210 -3.57 9.79 -19.89
N SER A 211 -3.45 9.69 -18.57
CA SER A 211 -4.46 10.20 -17.63
C SER A 211 -3.86 11.31 -16.79
N TYR A 212 -4.63 12.37 -16.62
CA TYR A 212 -4.35 13.45 -15.69
C TYR A 212 -5.36 13.36 -14.56
N VAL A 213 -4.85 13.29 -13.32
CA VAL A 213 -5.66 13.21 -12.11
C VAL A 213 -5.37 14.44 -11.26
N SER A 214 -6.42 15.12 -10.82
CA SER A 214 -6.30 16.19 -9.83
C SER A 214 -7.37 16.08 -8.75
N SER A 215 -7.04 16.43 -7.53
CA SER A 215 -7.94 16.42 -6.38
C SER A 215 -7.84 17.69 -5.53
N GLU A 216 -8.77 17.89 -4.61
CA GLU A 216 -8.78 19.03 -3.67
C GLU A 216 -7.91 18.77 -2.42
N SER A 217 -7.44 17.54 -2.24
CA SER A 217 -6.57 17.10 -1.15
C SER A 217 -5.68 15.95 -1.60
N ASP A 218 -4.67 15.62 -0.78
CA ASP A 218 -3.67 14.60 -1.07
C ASP A 218 -4.28 13.27 -1.51
N LEU A 219 -3.74 12.74 -2.60
CA LEU A 219 -4.19 11.51 -3.24
C LEU A 219 -3.00 10.58 -3.43
N MET A 220 -3.23 9.29 -3.20
CA MET A 220 -2.27 8.25 -3.51
C MET A 220 -2.69 7.54 -4.80
N VAL A 221 -1.78 7.42 -5.77
CA VAL A 221 -2.06 6.89 -7.12
C VAL A 221 -1.17 5.68 -7.41
N HIS A 222 -1.78 4.51 -7.61
CA HIS A 222 -1.07 3.25 -7.85
C HIS A 222 -1.44 2.70 -9.21
N ILE A 223 -0.43 2.20 -9.94
CA ILE A 223 -0.58 1.59 -11.25
C ILE A 223 -0.32 0.11 -11.13
N TYR A 224 -1.38 -0.69 -11.21
CA TYR A 224 -1.27 -2.14 -11.22
C TYR A 224 -1.23 -2.61 -12.67
N THR A 225 -0.01 -2.88 -13.12
CA THR A 225 0.24 -3.37 -14.48
C THR A 225 0.16 -4.89 -14.51
N ARG A 226 -0.22 -5.42 -15.66
CA ARG A 226 -0.11 -6.85 -15.94
C ARG A 226 1.24 -7.13 -16.61
N ALA A 227 2.03 -8.01 -16.01
CA ALA A 227 3.13 -8.73 -16.67
C ALA A 227 2.59 -9.92 -17.49
#